data_AF-A0A6A0GUE0-F1
#
_entry.id   AF-A0A6A0GUE0-F1
#
_cell.length_a   1.000
_cell.length_b   1.000
_cell.length_c   1.000
_cell.angle_alpha   90.00
_cell.angle_beta   90.00
_cell.angle_gamma   90.00
#
_symmetry.space_group_name_H-M   'P 1'
#
loop_
_entity.id
_entity.type
_entity.pdbx_description
1 polymer ?
#
loop_
_entity_poly.entity_id
_entity_poly.type
_entity_poly.pdbx_seq_one_letter_code
_entity_poly.pdbx_strand_id
1 'polypeptide(L)'
;MPDQKKYRIGDQEFADMATLLNFYKLHYLDTTALIRPAKLGIKQIRVICKYDFDGSDPEDLAFKKGEILTIISKDEDQWWTARNSKGDVGSIPVPYVTLVRPFHSLPPKRP
;
A
#
# COMPACT_ATOMS: atom_id res chain seq x y z
N MET A 1 -1.90 12.47 -31.03
CA MET A 1 -3.21 11.84 -30.81
C MET A 1 -3.10 11.08 -29.50
N PRO A 2 -3.82 11.43 -28.41
CA PRO A 2 -3.59 10.79 -27.13
C PRO A 2 -4.16 9.36 -27.11
N ASP A 3 -3.34 8.40 -26.70
CA ASP A 3 -3.70 7.02 -26.38
C ASP A 3 -4.86 6.97 -25.38
N GLN A 4 -6.08 6.78 -25.87
CA GLN A 4 -7.24 6.55 -25.04
C GLN A 4 -7.10 5.13 -24.47
N LYS A 5 -6.65 5.01 -23.21
CA LYS A 5 -6.54 3.72 -22.50
C LYS A 5 -7.93 3.05 -22.44
N LYS A 6 -8.18 2.13 -23.37
CA LYS A 6 -9.39 1.28 -23.39
C LYS A 6 -9.18 0.09 -22.47
N TYR A 7 -10.15 -0.20 -21.61
CA TYR A 7 -10.09 -1.30 -20.65
C TYR A 7 -10.95 -2.45 -21.18
N ARG A 8 -10.39 -3.65 -21.34
CA ARG A 8 -11.11 -4.84 -21.85
C ARG A 8 -11.16 -5.94 -20.80
N ILE A 9 -12.36 -6.47 -20.54
CA ILE A 9 -12.60 -7.60 -19.63
C ILE A 9 -13.47 -8.62 -20.37
N GLY A 10 -12.98 -9.84 -20.55
CA GLY A 10 -13.65 -10.84 -21.40
C GLY A 10 -13.81 -10.34 -22.83
N ASP A 11 -15.06 -10.37 -23.33
CA ASP A 11 -15.45 -9.88 -24.66
C ASP A 11 -15.93 -8.41 -24.65
N GLN A 12 -15.96 -7.74 -23.49
CA GLN A 12 -16.50 -6.39 -23.35
C GLN A 12 -15.38 -5.35 -23.27
N GLU A 13 -15.55 -4.25 -24.01
CA GLU A 13 -14.64 -3.11 -24.04
C GLU A 13 -15.26 -1.88 -23.37
N PHE A 14 -14.47 -1.21 -22.54
CA PHE A 14 -14.89 -0.04 -21.78
C PHE A 14 -13.96 1.14 -22.07
N ALA A 15 -14.56 2.33 -22.19
CA ALA A 15 -13.82 3.56 -22.40
C ALA A 15 -12.95 3.94 -21.20
N ASP A 16 -13.41 3.67 -19.98
CA ASP A 16 -12.76 4.10 -18.74
C ASP A 16 -13.02 3.10 -17.59
N MET A 17 -12.10 3.08 -16.61
CA MET A 17 -12.19 2.22 -15.42
C MET A 17 -13.50 2.44 -14.63
N ALA A 18 -14.01 3.68 -14.58
CA ALA A 18 -15.26 3.99 -13.90
C ALA A 18 -16.46 3.27 -14.54
N THR A 19 -16.54 3.28 -15.87
CA THR A 19 -17.62 2.64 -16.64
C THR A 19 -17.55 1.12 -16.50
N LEU A 20 -16.35 0.54 -16.57
CA LEU A 20 -16.10 -0.87 -16.32
C LEU A 20 -16.57 -1.29 -14.92
N LEU A 21 -16.13 -0.58 -13.88
CA LEU A 21 -16.52 -0.88 -12.50
C LEU A 21 -18.03 -0.76 -12.31
N ASN A 22 -18.67 0.26 -12.90
CA ASN A 22 -20.11 0.45 -12.79
C ASN A 22 -20.90 -0.66 -13.52
N PHE A 23 -20.44 -1.07 -14.69
CA PHE A 23 -21.08 -2.12 -15.47
C PHE A 23 -21.06 -3.46 -14.73
N TYR A 24 -19.90 -3.86 -14.22
CA TYR A 24 -19.75 -5.14 -13.53
C TYR A 24 -20.21 -5.13 -12.07
N LYS A 25 -20.64 -3.98 -11.51
CA LYS A 25 -21.40 -3.96 -10.25
C LYS A 25 -22.75 -4.66 -10.36
N LEU A 26 -23.34 -4.65 -11.56
CA LEU A 26 -24.68 -5.19 -11.84
C LEU A 26 -24.62 -6.41 -12.78
N HIS A 27 -23.53 -6.58 -13.53
CA HIS A 27 -23.31 -7.74 -14.41
C HIS A 27 -22.30 -8.71 -13.79
N TYR A 28 -22.66 -10.00 -13.80
CA TYR A 28 -21.79 -11.08 -13.36
C TYR A 28 -20.62 -11.24 -14.35
N LEU A 29 -19.37 -11.31 -13.87
CA LEU A 29 -18.22 -11.63 -14.72
C LEU A 29 -18.25 -13.11 -15.12
N ASP A 30 -18.18 -13.99 -14.12
CA ASP A 30 -18.14 -15.45 -14.27
C ASP A 30 -19.07 -16.11 -13.24
N THR A 31 -18.98 -15.72 -11.96
CA THR A 31 -19.77 -16.34 -10.87
C THR A 31 -20.38 -15.34 -9.89
N THR A 32 -19.93 -14.07 -9.90
CA THR A 32 -20.47 -12.98 -9.05
C THR A 32 -20.27 -11.62 -9.71
N ALA A 33 -21.14 -10.65 -9.41
CA ALA A 33 -20.92 -9.24 -9.73
C ALA A 33 -19.89 -8.60 -8.78
N LEU A 34 -19.33 -7.44 -9.15
CA LEU A 34 -18.41 -6.64 -8.33
C LEU A 34 -19.17 -5.96 -7.18
N ILE A 35 -19.21 -6.61 -6.02
CA ILE A 35 -19.93 -6.08 -4.85
C ILE A 35 -19.12 -4.97 -4.16
N ARG A 36 -17.80 -5.18 -3.97
CA ARG A 36 -16.87 -4.19 -3.41
C ARG A 36 -15.48 -4.39 -3.99
N PRO A 37 -14.65 -3.33 -4.10
CA PRO A 37 -13.23 -3.54 -4.36
C PRO A 37 -12.70 -4.45 -3.26
N ALA A 38 -12.07 -5.57 -3.64
CA ALA A 38 -11.32 -6.34 -2.68
C ALA A 38 -10.36 -5.35 -2.01
N LYS A 39 -10.41 -5.24 -0.67
CA LYS A 39 -9.29 -4.66 0.05
C LYS A 39 -8.14 -5.57 -0.34
N LEU A 40 -7.29 -5.13 -1.28
CA LEU A 40 -6.09 -5.86 -1.65
C LEU A 40 -5.48 -6.25 -0.30
N GLY A 41 -5.38 -7.55 -0.06
CA GLY A 41 -4.97 -8.12 1.21
C GLY A 41 -3.49 -7.84 1.49
N ILE A 42 -3.05 -6.61 1.27
CA ILE A 42 -1.81 -6.08 1.79
C ILE A 42 -1.99 -6.18 3.29
N LYS A 43 -1.43 -7.24 3.88
CA LYS A 43 -1.10 -7.28 5.30
C LYS A 43 -0.47 -5.93 5.59
N GLN A 44 -1.16 -5.04 6.31
CA GLN A 44 -0.61 -3.71 6.59
C GLN A 44 0.69 -3.92 7.35
N ILE A 45 1.78 -3.73 6.65
CA ILE A 45 3.09 -3.89 7.24
C ILE A 45 3.33 -2.61 8.01
N ARG A 46 3.28 -2.71 9.34
CA ARG A 46 3.56 -1.58 10.22
C ARG A 46 5.04 -1.54 10.54
N VAL A 47 5.63 -0.37 10.48
CA VAL A 47 7.02 -0.13 10.89
C VAL A 47 7.04 0.93 11.98
N ILE A 48 8.00 0.83 12.90
CA ILE A 48 8.29 1.85 13.90
C ILE A 48 9.56 2.58 13.52
N CYS A 49 9.52 3.90 13.56
CA CYS A 49 10.68 4.74 13.23
C CYS A 49 11.68 4.71 14.39
N LYS A 50 12.94 4.39 14.10
CA LYS A 50 14.03 4.39 15.08
C LYS A 50 14.68 5.76 15.25
N TYR A 51 14.59 6.58 14.22
CA TYR A 51 15.17 7.91 14.13
C TYR A 51 14.11 8.88 13.62
N ASP A 52 14.32 10.17 13.86
CA ASP A 52 13.63 11.24 13.17
C ASP A 52 14.17 11.42 11.75
N PHE A 53 13.29 11.78 10.84
CA PHE A 53 13.58 12.03 9.44
C PHE A 53 12.68 13.16 8.98
N ASP A 54 13.28 14.26 8.51
CA ASP A 54 12.53 15.45 8.08
C ASP A 54 12.08 15.39 6.62
N GLY A 55 12.50 14.36 5.88
CA GLY A 55 12.40 14.31 4.42
C GLY A 55 13.50 15.14 3.76
N SER A 56 14.18 14.58 2.77
CA SER A 56 15.14 15.35 1.96
C SER A 56 14.44 15.92 0.71
N ASP A 57 13.46 15.17 0.20
CA ASP A 57 12.71 15.47 -1.02
C ASP A 57 11.22 15.69 -0.72
N PRO A 58 10.49 16.42 -1.59
CA PRO A 58 9.05 16.63 -1.42
C PRO A 58 8.22 15.34 -1.55
N GLU A 59 8.82 14.27 -2.07
CA GLU A 59 8.22 12.93 -2.18
C GLU A 59 8.49 12.06 -0.94
N ASP A 60 9.36 12.54 -0.03
CA ASP A 60 9.69 11.85 1.21
C ASP A 60 8.65 12.09 2.29
N LEU A 61 8.39 11.05 3.08
CA LEU A 61 7.53 11.16 4.24
C LEU A 61 8.38 11.54 5.47
N ALA A 62 8.20 12.75 5.98
CA ALA A 62 8.78 13.15 7.26
C ALA A 62 8.12 12.38 8.42
N PHE A 63 8.94 11.83 9.33
CA PHE A 63 8.49 11.07 10.49
C PHE A 63 9.39 11.29 11.71
N LYS A 64 8.86 11.03 12.90
CA LYS A 64 9.64 11.12 14.15
C LYS A 64 9.99 9.75 14.71
N LYS A 65 11.10 9.67 15.44
CA LYS A 65 11.45 8.49 16.24
C LYS A 65 10.27 8.08 17.14
N GLY A 66 9.92 6.80 17.09
CA GLY A 66 8.81 6.19 17.82
C GLY A 66 7.47 6.23 17.09
N GLU A 67 7.39 6.89 15.93
CA GLU A 67 6.17 6.92 15.13
C GLU A 67 5.94 5.59 14.41
N ILE A 68 4.67 5.20 14.25
CA ILE A 68 4.30 3.99 13.53
C ILE A 68 3.78 4.38 12.14
N LEU A 69 4.46 3.90 11.12
CA LEU A 69 4.09 4.09 9.74
C LEU A 69 3.52 2.81 9.15
N THR A 70 2.62 2.96 8.19
CA THR A 70 1.99 1.85 7.48
C THR A 70 2.59 1.77 6.09
N ILE A 71 3.32 0.70 5.80
CA ILE A 71 3.89 0.48 4.47
C ILE A 71 2.75 0.19 3.49
N ILE A 72 2.67 1.00 2.44
CA ILE A 72 1.72 0.85 1.33
C ILE A 72 2.38 0.01 0.24
N SER A 73 3.62 0.34 -0.13
CA SER A 73 4.36 -0.30 -1.21
C SER A 73 5.82 -0.54 -0.83
N LYS A 74 6.37 -1.63 -1.37
CA LYS A 74 7.76 -2.05 -1.22
C LYS A 74 8.39 -2.28 -2.58
N ASP A 75 8.19 -1.31 -3.47
CA ASP A 75 8.73 -1.39 -4.83
C ASP A 75 10.26 -1.41 -4.84
N GLU A 76 10.91 -0.87 -3.79
CA GLU A 76 12.37 -0.89 -3.61
C GLU A 76 12.81 -1.55 -2.30
N ASP A 77 14.06 -2.01 -2.25
CA ASP A 77 14.64 -2.64 -1.06
C ASP A 77 15.11 -1.63 0.01
N GLN A 78 15.48 -0.42 -0.41
CA GLN A 78 16.07 0.60 0.47
C GLN A 78 15.10 1.73 0.84
N TRP A 79 14.08 1.97 0.02
CA TRP A 79 13.07 2.99 0.21
C TRP A 79 11.67 2.37 0.10
N TRP A 80 10.86 2.53 1.12
CA TRP A 80 9.48 2.03 1.10
C TRP A 80 8.50 3.18 1.09
N THR A 81 7.43 3.04 0.33
CA THR A 81 6.32 3.99 0.39
C THR A 81 5.48 3.68 1.63
N ALA A 82 5.45 4.62 2.57
CA ALA A 82 4.72 4.49 3.81
C ALA A 82 3.69 5.60 3.97
N ARG A 83 2.76 5.38 4.88
CA ARG A 83 1.73 6.34 5.30
C ARG A 83 1.83 6.60 6.78
N ASN A 84 1.85 7.89 7.16
CA ASN A 84 1.81 8.29 8.57
C ASN A 84 0.36 8.25 9.11
N SER A 85 0.21 8.53 10.41
CA SER A 85 -1.12 8.60 11.03
C SER A 85 -1.95 9.82 10.60
N LYS A 86 -1.32 10.86 10.05
CA LYS A 86 -2.00 12.06 9.52
C LYS A 86 -2.62 11.80 8.15
N GLY A 87 -2.18 10.74 7.47
CA GLY A 87 -2.66 10.33 6.17
C GLY A 87 -1.69 10.65 5.03
N ASP A 88 -0.60 11.35 5.30
CA ASP A 88 0.46 11.67 4.34
C ASP A 88 1.16 10.39 3.90
N VAL A 89 1.47 10.33 2.61
CA VAL A 89 2.14 9.21 1.96
C VAL A 89 3.42 9.71 1.34
N GLY A 90 4.51 8.98 1.54
CA GLY A 90 5.78 9.30 0.92
C GLY A 90 6.80 8.20 1.13
N SER A 91 7.98 8.40 0.56
CA SER A 91 9.09 7.46 0.65
C SER A 91 9.81 7.59 1.98
N ILE A 92 10.16 6.45 2.57
CA ILE A 92 10.92 6.38 3.81
C ILE A 92 12.14 5.48 3.66
N PRO A 93 13.28 5.83 4.25
CA PRO A 93 14.44 4.95 4.27
C PRO A 93 14.18 3.75 5.20
N VAL A 94 14.25 2.55 4.63
CA VAL A 94 14.14 1.27 5.36
C VAL A 94 15.10 1.17 6.56
N PRO A 95 16.39 1.58 6.49
CA PRO A 95 17.29 1.47 7.64
C PRO A 95 16.87 2.34 8.85
N TYR A 96 16.04 3.36 8.64
CA TYR A 96 15.58 4.26 9.69
C TYR A 96 14.34 3.73 10.42
N VAL A 97 13.73 2.68 9.87
CA VAL A 97 12.51 2.08 10.40
C VAL A 97 12.71 0.60 10.73
N THR A 98 11.79 0.02 11.50
CA THR A 98 11.82 -1.40 11.83
C THR A 98 10.44 -1.97 11.77
N LEU A 99 10.33 -3.13 11.12
CA LEU A 99 9.07 -3.88 11.05
C LEU A 99 8.57 -4.18 12.47
N VAL A 100 7.36 -3.69 12.78
CA VAL A 100 6.62 -4.06 13.97
C VAL A 100 6.10 -5.48 13.73
N ARG A 101 6.96 -6.47 13.95
CA ARG A 101 6.53 -7.86 13.96
C ARG A 101 5.68 -8.06 15.22
N PRO A 102 4.48 -8.65 15.14
CA PRO A 102 3.77 -9.08 16.34
C PRO A 102 4.73 -10.02 17.07
N PHE A 103 5.00 -9.67 18.33
CA PHE A 103 5.98 -10.28 19.21
C PHE A 103 5.84 -11.80 19.16
N HIS A 104 6.67 -12.47 18.36
CA HIS A 104 6.96 -13.88 18.61
C HIS A 104 8.05 -13.85 19.67
N SER A 105 7.60 -13.87 20.92
CA SER A 105 8.45 -14.05 22.09
C SER A 105 9.36 -15.25 21.85
N LEU A 106 10.62 -15.01 21.50
CA LEU A 106 11.63 -16.04 21.64
C LEU A 106 11.72 -16.33 23.13
N PRO A 107 11.47 -17.57 23.61
CA PRO A 107 11.78 -17.89 24.98
C PRO A 107 13.30 -17.71 25.17
N PRO A 108 13.75 -17.11 26.29
CA PRO A 108 15.17 -17.04 26.57
C PRO A 108 15.72 -18.47 26.67
N LYS A 109 16.63 -18.85 25.77
CA LYS A 109 17.46 -20.04 25.96
C LYS A 109 18.37 -19.74 27.16
N ARG A 110 18.07 -20.37 28.30
CA ARG A 110 18.96 -20.36 29.46
C ARG A 110 20.22 -21.20 29.14
N PRO A 111 21.38 -20.81 29.69
CA PRO A 111 22.63 -21.57 29.55
C PRO A 111 22.57 -22.93 30.26
#